data_AF-A0A2A5M5I0-F1
#
_entry.id   AF-A0A2A5M5I0-F1
#
_cell.length_a   1.000
_cell.length_b   1.000
_cell.length_c   1.000
_cell.angle_alpha   90.00
_cell.angle_beta   90.00
_cell.angle_gamma   90.00
#
_symmetry.space_group_name_H-M   'P 1'
#
loop_
_entity.id
_entity.type
_entity.pdbx_description
1 polymer ?
#
loop_
_entity_poly.entity_id
_entity_poly.type
_entity_poly.pdbx_seq_one_letter_code
_entity_poly.pdbx_strand_id
1 'polypeptide(L)'
;VVLLIVCGLYYSFLTRFVQFRMLSSVFKILTEKNEGHTKEHISPFQALMISTASRVGIGNIAGISLALATGGAGALFWMWVMAFF
;
A
#
# COMPACT_ATOMS: atom_id res chain seq x y z
N VAL A 1 -2.41 7.99 16.84
CA VAL A 1 -1.29 8.27 15.89
C VAL A 1 0.03 7.68 16.39
N VAL A 2 0.50 8.05 17.59
CA VAL A 2 1.78 7.54 18.15
C VAL A 2 1.86 6.01 18.17
N LEU A 3 0.81 5.31 18.64
CA LEU A 3 0.78 3.85 18.69
C LEU A 3 0.88 3.20 17.29
N LEU A 4 0.28 3.79 16.26
CA LEU A 4 0.35 3.28 14.89
C LEU A 4 1.76 3.43 14.32
N ILE A 5 2.41 4.57 14.57
CA ILE A 5 3.79 4.83 14.14
C ILE A 5 4.75 3.84 14.80
N VAL A 6 4.64 3.65 16.13
CA VAL A 6 5.47 2.69 16.86
C VAL A 6 5.27 1.27 16.36
N CYS A 7 4.02 0.89 16.08
CA CYS A 7 3.68 -0.44 15.56
C CYS A 7 4.24 -0.64 14.14
N GLY A 8 4.07 0.33 13.24
CA GLY A 8 4.60 0.29 11.88
C GLY A 8 6.12 0.20 11.85
N LEU A 9 6.80 1.00 12.67
CA LEU A 9 8.26 0.91 12.83
C LEU A 9 8.67 -0.45 13.42
N TYR A 10 8.02 -0.90 14.49
CA TYR A 10 8.32 -2.18 15.13
C TYR A 10 8.19 -3.36 14.15
N TYR A 11 7.09 -3.44 13.41
CA TYR A 11 6.91 -4.48 12.40
C TYR A 11 7.84 -4.31 11.20
N SER A 12 8.15 -3.08 10.79
CA SER A 12 9.12 -2.82 9.72
C SER A 12 10.51 -3.33 10.09
N PHE A 13 10.97 -3.09 11.33
CA PHE A 13 12.25 -3.63 11.81
C PHE A 13 12.21 -5.15 12.02
N LEU A 14 11.14 -5.69 12.61
CA LEU A 14 11.01 -7.12 12.88
C LEU A 14 10.97 -7.96 11.60
N THR A 15 10.29 -7.45 10.56
CA THR A 15 10.17 -8.12 9.26
C THR A 15 11.36 -7.88 8.33
N ARG A 16 12.39 -7.17 8.82
CA ARG A 16 13.59 -6.75 8.06
C ARG A 16 13.22 -5.97 6.79
N PHE A 17 12.38 -4.95 6.96
CA PHE A 17 11.93 -4.07 5.87
C PHE A 17 11.34 -4.87 4.70
N VAL A 18 10.35 -5.71 5.02
CA VAL A 18 9.70 -6.59 4.04
C VAL A 18 9.09 -5.81 2.87
N GLN A 19 8.68 -4.56 3.09
CA GLN A 19 8.16 -3.68 2.04
C GLN A 19 9.16 -3.54 0.89
N PHE A 20 10.47 -3.47 1.18
CA PHE A 20 11.52 -3.37 0.16
C PHE A 20 11.97 -4.75 -0.32
N ARG A 21 12.14 -5.71 0.60
CA ARG A 21 12.65 -7.05 0.26
C ARG A 21 11.71 -7.83 -0.68
N MET A 22 10.40 -7.76 -0.44
CA MET A 22 9.42 -8.51 -1.23
C MET A 22 8.87 -7.73 -2.42
N LEU A 23 9.19 -6.44 -2.56
CA LEU A 23 8.70 -5.62 -3.67
C LEU A 23 9.03 -6.24 -5.03
N SER A 24 10.29 -6.68 -5.21
CA SER A 24 10.73 -7.33 -6.44
C SER A 24 10.00 -8.66 -6.71
N SER A 25 9.78 -9.47 -5.66
CA SER A 25 9.00 -10.71 -5.77
C SER A 25 7.55 -10.45 -6.16
N VAL A 26 6.93 -9.41 -5.59
CA VAL A 26 5.55 -9.01 -5.92
C VAL A 26 5.46 -8.59 -7.39
N PHE A 27 6.38 -7.75 -7.89
CA PHE A 27 6.40 -7.40 -9.32
C PHE A 27 6.56 -8.62 -10.23
N LYS A 28 7.41 -9.59 -9.84
CA LYS A 28 7.56 -10.84 -10.59
C LYS A 28 6.26 -11.64 -10.64
N ILE A 29 5.60 -11.83 -9.49
CA ILE A 29 4.34 -12.59 -9.37
C ILE A 29 3.18 -11.90 -10.10
N LEU A 30 3.15 -10.56 -10.11
CA LEU A 30 2.14 -9.79 -10.84
C LEU A 30 2.36 -9.82 -12.36
N THR A 31 3.61 -9.99 -12.82
CA THR A 31 3.98 -10.00 -14.24
C THR A 31 4.00 -11.40 -14.84
N GLU A 32 4.17 -12.44 -14.01
CA GLU A 32 4.08 -13.84 -14.44
C GLU A 32 2.67 -14.16 -14.95
N LYS A 33 2.61 -14.68 -16.18
CA LYS A 33 1.36 -15.08 -16.82
C LYS A 33 0.83 -16.31 -16.11
N ASN A 34 -0.41 -16.28 -15.62
CA ASN A 34 -1.06 -17.43 -14.97
C ASN A 34 -1.12 -18.62 -15.95
N GLU A 35 -0.21 -19.58 -15.82
CA GLU A 35 -0.23 -20.83 -16.61
C GLU A 35 -1.09 -21.95 -15.98
N GLY A 36 -1.78 -21.68 -14.86
CA GLY A 36 -2.56 -22.67 -14.12
C GLY A 36 -4.04 -22.33 -14.04
N HIS A 37 -4.86 -23.09 -14.76
CA HIS A 37 -6.32 -23.03 -14.76
C HIS A 37 -6.95 -23.43 -13.41
N THR A 38 -7.89 -22.62 -12.89
CA THR A 38 -9.15 -23.06 -12.23
C THR A 38 -10.09 -21.85 -12.22
N LYS A 39 -11.34 -22.02 -12.69
CA LYS A 39 -12.32 -20.94 -12.95
C LYS A 39 -12.78 -20.16 -11.70
N GLU A 40 -12.38 -20.58 -10.51
CA GLU A 40 -12.73 -19.95 -9.22
C GLU A 40 -11.66 -19.02 -8.64
N HIS A 41 -10.43 -19.00 -9.17
CA HIS A 41 -9.34 -18.19 -8.60
C HIS A 41 -9.10 -16.91 -9.40
N ILE A 42 -9.25 -15.76 -8.73
CA ILE A 42 -8.86 -14.46 -9.28
C ILE A 42 -7.33 -14.37 -9.41
N SER A 43 -6.83 -13.74 -10.47
CA SER A 43 -5.39 -13.56 -10.65
C SER A 43 -4.78 -12.68 -9.54
N PRO A 44 -3.49 -12.83 -9.19
CA PRO A 44 -2.82 -11.97 -8.22
C PRO A 44 -2.95 -10.47 -8.54
N PHE A 45 -2.89 -10.12 -9.84
CA PHE A 45 -3.11 -8.75 -10.29
C PHE A 45 -4.57 -8.30 -10.10
N GLN A 46 -5.54 -9.17 -10.39
CA GLN A 46 -6.95 -8.87 -10.16
C GLN A 46 -7.25 -8.70 -8.66
N ALA A 47 -6.67 -9.53 -7.79
CA ALA A 47 -6.77 -9.38 -6.34
C ALA A 47 -6.19 -8.04 -5.85
N LEU A 48 -5.02 -7.64 -6.38
CA LEU A 48 -4.42 -6.35 -6.10
C LEU A 48 -5.33 -5.19 -6.55
N MET A 49 -5.88 -5.27 -7.76
CA MET A 49 -6.78 -4.25 -8.30
C MET A 49 -8.06 -4.12 -7.47
N ILE A 50 -8.67 -5.24 -7.07
CA ILE A 50 -9.86 -5.24 -6.20
C ILE A 50 -9.53 -4.60 -4.84
N SER A 51 -8.43 -5.00 -4.21
CA SER A 51 -7.98 -4.41 -2.94
C SER A 51 -7.70 -2.91 -3.09
N THR A 52 -7.08 -2.48 -4.19
CA THR A 52 -6.77 -1.06 -4.45
C THR A 52 -8.05 -0.25 -4.67
N ALA A 53 -8.97 -0.76 -5.48
CA ALA A 53 -10.27 -0.14 -5.72
C ALA A 53 -11.08 0.05 -4.43
N SER A 54 -10.98 -0.89 -3.48
CA SER A 54 -11.66 -0.76 -2.18
C SER A 54 -11.10 0.36 -1.28
N ARG A 55 -9.82 0.74 -1.49
CA ARG A 55 -9.12 1.75 -0.67
C ARG A 55 -9.09 3.12 -1.33
N VAL A 56 -9.21 3.19 -2.65
CA VAL A 56 -9.23 4.44 -3.42
C VAL A 56 -10.68 4.90 -3.59
N GLY A 57 -11.03 6.03 -2.96
CA GLY A 57 -12.37 6.61 -3.07
C GLY A 57 -12.38 8.10 -2.83
N ILE A 58 -13.57 8.70 -2.99
CA ILE A 58 -13.80 10.15 -2.84
C ILE A 58 -13.32 10.64 -1.46
N GLY A 59 -13.54 9.86 -0.41
CA GLY A 59 -13.09 10.20 0.95
C GLY A 59 -11.57 10.32 1.09
N ASN A 60 -10.80 9.47 0.39
CA ASN A 60 -9.34 9.56 0.41
C ASN A 60 -8.86 10.83 -0.31
N ILE A 61 -9.47 11.15 -1.46
CA ILE A 61 -9.14 12.37 -2.22
C ILE A 61 -9.47 13.62 -1.41
N ALA A 62 -10.66 13.69 -0.82
CA ALA A 62 -11.08 14.81 0.03
C ALA A 62 -10.16 14.96 1.27
N GLY A 63 -9.78 13.85 1.89
CA GLY A 63 -8.85 13.83 3.01
C GLY A 63 -7.45 14.36 2.65
N ILE A 64 -6.92 13.97 1.48
CA ILE A 64 -5.64 14.48 0.97
C ILE A 64 -5.73 15.98 0.68
N SER A 65 -6.80 16.43 0.02
CA SER A 65 -7.02 17.86 -0.25
C SER A 65 -7.10 18.68 1.04
N LEU A 66 -7.79 18.19 2.07
CA LEU A 66 -7.88 18.87 3.36
C LEU A 66 -6.53 18.89 4.09
N ALA A 67 -5.79 17.77 4.08
CA ALA A 67 -4.46 17.68 4.67
C ALA A 67 -3.47 18.64 3.99
N LEU A 68 -3.56 18.79 2.67
CA LEU A 68 -2.79 19.77 1.91
C LEU A 68 -3.19 21.21 2.22
N ALA A 69 -4.49 21.50 2.28
CA ALA A 69 -4.99 22.84 2.57
C ALA A 69 -4.62 23.31 3.99
N THR A 70 -4.60 22.38 4.95
CA THR A 70 -4.35 22.70 6.37
C THR A 70 -2.88 22.55 6.77
N GLY A 71 -2.19 21.53 6.25
CA GLY A 71 -0.80 21.20 6.57
C GLY A 71 0.23 21.68 5.55
N GLY A 72 -0.22 22.28 4.44
CA GLY A 72 0.63 22.69 3.33
C GLY A 72 1.26 21.51 2.57
N ALA A 73 2.22 21.81 1.70
CA ALA A 73 2.90 20.80 0.88
C ALA A 73 3.63 19.71 1.69
N GLY A 74 4.02 20.01 2.94
CA GLY A 74 4.66 19.07 3.84
C GLY A 74 3.78 17.87 4.22
N ALA A 75 2.45 17.99 4.11
CA ALA A 75 1.54 16.88 4.36
C ALA A 75 1.77 15.69 3.41
N LEU A 76 2.12 15.95 2.15
CA LEU A 76 2.41 14.89 1.18
C LEU A 76 3.65 14.08 1.56
N PHE A 77 4.69 14.76 2.04
CA PHE A 77 5.89 14.09 2.53
C PHE A 77 5.55 13.11 3.65
N TRP A 78 4.79 13.55 4.65
CA TRP A 78 4.38 12.70 5.77
C TRP A 78 3.44 11.57 5.34
N MET A 79 2.58 11.79 4.34
CA MET A 79 1.75 10.71 3.79
C MET A 79 2.57 9.60 3.14
N TRP A 80 3.62 9.93 2.38
CA TRP A 80 4.51 8.92 1.80
C TRP A 80 5.28 8.17 2.88
N VAL A 81 5.85 8.89 3.85
CA VAL A 81 6.56 8.28 4.99
C VAL A 81 5.66 7.30 5.74
N MET A 82 4.41 7.68 6.02
CA MET A 82 3.44 6.78 6.67
C MET A 82 2.99 5.62 5.78
N ALA A 83 2.99 5.78 4.45
CA ALA A 83 2.68 4.68 3.54
C ALA A 83 3.80 3.64 3.46
N PHE A 84 5.04 4.02 3.82
CA PHE A 84 6.18 3.11 3.86
C PHE A 84 6.23 2.23 5.11
N PHE A 85 5.65 2.65 6.23
CA PHE A 85 5.72 1.95 7.54
C PHE A 85 4.42 1.22 7.88
#